data_AF-A0A931RVM5-F1
#
_entry.id   AF-A0A931RVM5-F1
#
_cell.length_a   1.000
_cell.length_b   1.000
_cell.length_c   1.000
_cell.angle_alpha   90.00
_cell.angle_beta   90.00
_cell.angle_gamma   90.00
#
_symmetry.space_group_name_H-M   'P 1'
#
loop_
_entity.id
_entity.type
_entity.pdbx_description
1 polymer ?
#
loop_
_entity_poly.entity_id
_entity_poly.type
_entity_poly.pdbx_seq_one_letter_code
_entity_poly.pdbx_strand_id
1 'polypeptide(L)'
;MFGLNKKSLVTDKEAIREAFDRRTGDIGRRLENDGVFPNVDEAIKILGSRRCIVYLGIDPTGPDIHLGHTIPILFLKQLWKLGHTPVLVIGDFTARIGDPTGKESARKPLTEKEVRDNMKNYLSQIYKILPRGSFEVKYNSSWLAKMSFGDVIKLASNVTVQQMLQRDMFQKRLDSSQPIGLHEFLYPLMQGYDSVVMNIDGEVGGNDQTFNMLVGRDLEKKLVNKDKLVFATQLLVDATTGKKMSKSEGGLISLSDTPGDMFGKTMAIPDGFIRGMFKLCTEKSMKWIDEHDEDIKTQPYVYKKELAFELVKMYYGENEAKKAQENFAKVFSEGKNPDEIREIDNEGDIVKTLAAAGGVTSNSEARRLIEQKAVRVNDVVVENWDHKLESGDIIKVGPRKFLKIK
;
A
#
# COMPACT_ATOMS: atom_id res chain seq x y z
N MET A 1 -5.37 -27.20 -7.04
CA MET A 1 -4.05 -26.55 -7.11
C MET A 1 -3.91 -26.01 -8.53
N PHE A 2 -4.26 -24.75 -8.78
CA PHE A 2 -4.03 -24.14 -10.11
C PHE A 2 -2.53 -23.90 -10.23
N GLY A 3 -1.86 -24.55 -11.18
CA GLY A 3 -0.45 -24.30 -11.45
C GLY A 3 -0.21 -22.83 -11.78
N LEU A 4 0.97 -22.30 -11.43
CA LEU A 4 1.34 -20.93 -11.75
C LEU A 4 1.23 -20.70 -13.27
N ASN A 5 0.52 -19.65 -13.66
CA ASN A 5 0.41 -19.20 -15.04
C ASN A 5 1.73 -18.50 -15.44
N LYS A 6 2.71 -19.31 -15.82
CA LYS A 6 4.06 -18.86 -16.17
C LYS A 6 4.04 -18.21 -17.55
N LYS A 7 4.40 -16.92 -17.62
CA LYS A 7 4.66 -16.20 -18.87
C LYS A 7 6.01 -16.61 -19.47
N SER A 8 6.16 -16.46 -20.78
CA SER A 8 7.45 -16.58 -21.47
C SER A 8 8.44 -15.54 -20.91
N LEU A 9 9.71 -15.91 -20.83
CA LEU A 9 10.75 -14.97 -20.41
C LEU A 9 10.90 -13.89 -21.49
N VAL A 10 10.83 -12.62 -21.07
CA VAL A 10 11.11 -11.47 -21.93
C VAL A 10 12.59 -11.16 -21.83
N THR A 11 13.29 -11.11 -22.97
CA THR A 11 14.74 -10.85 -23.04
C THR A 11 15.06 -9.45 -23.59
N ASP A 12 14.04 -8.69 -23.99
CA ASP A 12 14.19 -7.32 -24.47
C ASP A 12 14.63 -6.40 -23.33
N LYS A 13 15.81 -5.79 -23.50
CA LYS A 13 16.42 -4.94 -22.50
C LYS A 13 15.65 -3.64 -22.29
N GLU A 14 15.00 -3.11 -23.32
CA GLU A 14 14.24 -1.86 -23.20
C GLU A 14 12.97 -2.09 -22.38
N ALA A 15 12.21 -3.15 -22.68
CA ALA A 15 11.05 -3.54 -21.89
C ALA A 15 11.40 -3.83 -20.41
N ILE A 16 12.54 -4.47 -20.14
CA ILE A 16 13.01 -4.69 -18.77
C ILE A 16 13.38 -3.35 -18.13
N ARG A 17 14.14 -2.48 -18.81
CA ARG A 17 14.57 -1.18 -18.27
C ARG A 17 13.38 -0.27 -17.94
N GLU A 18 12.37 -0.20 -18.80
CA GLU A 18 11.17 0.60 -18.55
C GLU A 18 10.44 0.16 -17.27
N ALA A 19 10.37 -1.15 -17.02
CA ALA A 19 9.76 -1.69 -15.81
C ALA A 19 10.49 -1.21 -14.55
N PHE A 20 11.83 -1.13 -14.59
CA PHE A 20 12.66 -0.60 -13.51
C PHE A 20 12.44 0.90 -13.31
N ASP A 21 12.74 1.69 -14.34
CA ASP A 21 12.83 3.14 -14.25
C ASP A 21 11.53 3.79 -13.73
N ARG A 22 10.37 3.19 -14.06
CA ARG A 22 9.08 3.72 -13.64
C ARG A 22 8.89 3.76 -12.13
N ARG A 23 9.23 2.69 -11.40
CA ARG A 23 8.90 2.56 -9.96
C ARG A 23 10.10 2.58 -9.04
N THR A 24 11.31 2.30 -9.51
CA THR A 24 12.54 2.50 -8.73
C THR A 24 13.11 3.91 -8.98
N GLY A 25 12.98 4.41 -10.21
CA GLY A 25 13.57 5.65 -10.70
C GLY A 25 15.03 5.83 -10.28
N ASP A 26 15.45 7.05 -9.96
CA ASP A 26 16.86 7.34 -9.63
C ASP A 26 17.33 6.74 -8.31
N ILE A 27 16.45 6.14 -7.50
CA ILE A 27 16.87 5.43 -6.28
C ILE A 27 17.68 4.18 -6.65
N GLY A 28 17.31 3.49 -7.74
CA GLY A 28 18.13 2.44 -8.32
C GLY A 28 19.52 2.98 -8.67
N ARG A 29 19.57 4.08 -9.43
CA ARG A 29 20.82 4.67 -9.95
C ARG A 29 21.71 5.37 -8.91
N ARG A 30 21.12 6.01 -7.90
CA ARG A 30 21.89 6.72 -6.84
C ARG A 30 22.59 5.75 -5.90
N LEU A 31 21.96 4.61 -5.62
CA LEU A 31 22.50 3.63 -4.69
C LEU A 31 23.44 2.61 -5.36
N GLU A 32 23.50 2.60 -6.70
CA GLU A 32 24.55 1.94 -7.48
C GLU A 32 25.94 2.52 -7.20
N ASN A 33 26.03 3.86 -7.11
CA ASN A 33 27.30 4.56 -6.88
C ASN A 33 27.88 4.27 -5.49
N ASP A 34 27.03 3.91 -4.52
CA ASP A 34 27.42 3.53 -3.16
C ASP A 34 27.68 2.01 -3.02
N GLY A 35 27.55 1.23 -4.11
CA GLY A 35 27.71 -0.24 -4.10
C GLY A 35 26.57 -0.98 -3.37
N VAL A 36 25.48 -0.28 -3.08
CA VAL A 36 24.38 -0.78 -2.24
C VAL A 36 23.37 -1.56 -3.06
N PHE A 37 23.23 -1.32 -4.36
CA PHE A 37 22.31 -2.04 -5.25
C PHE A 37 23.07 -2.63 -6.44
N PRO A 38 22.60 -3.75 -7.02
CA PRO A 38 23.13 -4.21 -8.30
C PRO A 38 22.93 -3.09 -9.34
N ASN A 39 23.93 -2.87 -10.20
CA ASN A 39 23.79 -1.95 -11.32
C ASN A 39 22.55 -2.33 -12.14
N VAL A 40 21.71 -1.36 -12.52
CA VAL A 40 20.53 -1.55 -13.36
C VAL A 40 20.87 -2.41 -14.59
N ASP A 41 22.03 -2.22 -15.21
CA ASP A 41 22.48 -3.04 -16.34
C ASP A 41 22.74 -4.51 -15.97
N GLU A 42 23.27 -4.76 -14.76
CA GLU A 42 23.45 -6.11 -14.24
C GLU A 42 22.11 -6.76 -13.89
N ALA A 43 21.20 -6.01 -13.25
CA ALA A 43 19.85 -6.48 -12.96
C ALA A 43 19.09 -6.81 -14.26
N ILE A 44 19.18 -5.95 -15.28
CA ILE A 44 18.61 -6.18 -16.62
C ILE A 44 19.22 -7.44 -17.24
N LYS A 45 20.55 -7.60 -17.17
CA LYS A 45 21.23 -8.79 -17.70
C LYS A 45 20.75 -10.07 -17.02
N ILE A 46 20.65 -10.08 -15.70
CA ILE A 46 20.20 -11.25 -14.93
C ILE A 46 18.76 -11.60 -15.32
N LEU A 47 17.85 -10.62 -15.30
CA LEU A 47 16.45 -10.82 -15.64
C LEU A 47 16.26 -11.23 -17.11
N GLY A 48 17.03 -10.68 -18.04
CA GLY A 48 16.96 -11.07 -19.45
C GLY A 48 17.60 -12.45 -19.75
N SER A 49 18.39 -12.99 -18.83
CA SER A 49 19.10 -14.27 -19.04
C SER A 49 18.38 -15.48 -18.47
N ARG A 50 17.61 -15.31 -17.39
CA ARG A 50 16.92 -16.41 -16.71
C ARG A 50 15.69 -15.96 -15.96
N ARG A 51 14.78 -16.91 -15.73
CA ARG A 51 13.68 -16.73 -14.79
C ARG A 51 14.24 -16.54 -13.39
N CYS A 52 13.66 -15.56 -12.68
CA CYS A 52 14.06 -15.18 -11.33
C CYS A 52 12.86 -15.34 -10.40
N ILE A 53 13.10 -15.77 -9.16
CA ILE A 53 12.12 -15.78 -8.08
C ILE A 53 12.29 -14.49 -7.30
N VAL A 54 11.29 -13.63 -7.32
CA VAL A 54 11.36 -12.31 -6.69
C VAL A 54 10.24 -12.17 -5.68
N TYR A 55 10.55 -11.79 -4.44
CA TYR A 55 9.54 -11.71 -3.38
C TYR A 55 9.24 -10.29 -2.91
N LEU A 56 8.04 -10.13 -2.35
CA LEU A 56 7.60 -8.95 -1.59
C LEU A 56 7.02 -9.42 -0.26
N GLY A 57 7.54 -8.91 0.84
CA GLY A 57 6.96 -9.08 2.18
C GLY A 57 5.87 -8.05 2.45
N ILE A 58 4.74 -8.48 3.02
CA ILE A 58 3.70 -7.58 3.52
C ILE A 58 3.27 -8.01 4.93
N ASP A 59 3.50 -7.12 5.90
CA ASP A 59 3.02 -7.28 7.27
C ASP A 59 1.56 -6.80 7.39
N PRO A 60 0.61 -7.68 7.76
CA PRO A 60 -0.80 -7.35 7.92
C PRO A 60 -1.09 -6.53 9.18
N THR A 61 -0.68 -5.25 9.17
CA THR A 61 -0.82 -4.33 10.31
C THR A 61 -2.15 -3.57 10.35
N GLY A 62 -2.99 -3.73 9.33
CA GLY A 62 -4.40 -3.34 9.29
C GLY A 62 -5.15 -4.22 8.29
N PRO A 63 -6.47 -4.05 8.12
CA PRO A 63 -7.26 -4.90 7.21
C PRO A 63 -7.17 -4.50 5.73
N ASP A 64 -6.65 -3.30 5.45
CA ASP A 64 -6.75 -2.64 4.15
C ASP A 64 -5.39 -2.42 3.49
N ILE A 65 -5.31 -2.78 2.22
CA ILE A 65 -4.21 -2.47 1.32
C ILE A 65 -4.53 -1.14 0.64
N HIS A 66 -3.75 -0.10 0.94
CA HIS A 66 -3.89 1.22 0.31
C HIS A 66 -2.91 1.41 -0.87
N LEU A 67 -3.09 2.48 -1.65
CA LEU A 67 -2.28 2.77 -2.85
C LEU A 67 -0.76 2.74 -2.60
N GLY A 68 -0.28 3.19 -1.44
CA GLY A 68 1.14 3.03 -1.08
C GLY A 68 1.66 1.58 -1.13
N HIS A 69 0.87 0.59 -0.70
CA HIS A 69 1.22 -0.83 -0.81
C HIS A 69 1.13 -1.35 -2.24
N THR A 70 0.34 -0.70 -3.11
CA THR A 70 0.15 -1.17 -4.49
C THR A 70 1.38 -0.95 -5.36
N ILE A 71 2.24 0.01 -5.01
CA ILE A 71 3.44 0.34 -5.79
C ILE A 71 4.38 -0.88 -5.93
N PRO A 72 4.84 -1.52 -4.85
CA PRO A 72 5.66 -2.73 -4.97
C PRO A 72 4.88 -3.92 -5.56
N ILE A 73 3.58 -4.02 -5.34
CA ILE A 73 2.75 -5.10 -5.93
C ILE A 73 2.63 -4.93 -7.47
N LEU A 74 2.49 -3.70 -7.95
CA LEU A 74 2.49 -3.38 -9.38
C LEU A 74 3.86 -3.67 -10.01
N PHE A 75 4.95 -3.48 -9.27
CA PHE A 75 6.28 -3.89 -9.71
C PHE A 75 6.40 -5.42 -9.81
N LEU A 76 5.88 -6.18 -8.84
CA LEU A 76 5.76 -7.64 -8.97
C LEU A 76 4.92 -8.06 -10.19
N LYS A 77 3.83 -7.34 -10.48
CA LYS A 77 3.01 -7.57 -11.69
C LYS A 77 3.83 -7.36 -12.97
N GLN A 78 4.70 -6.36 -13.01
CA GLN A 78 5.61 -6.15 -14.14
C GLN A 78 6.61 -7.31 -14.27
N LEU A 79 7.24 -7.73 -13.17
CA LEU A 79 8.15 -8.87 -13.18
C LEU A 79 7.45 -10.16 -13.65
N TRP A 80 6.20 -10.39 -13.24
CA TRP A 80 5.41 -11.50 -13.77
C TRP A 80 5.15 -11.39 -15.28
N LYS A 81 4.78 -10.20 -15.76
CA LYS A 81 4.60 -9.94 -17.20
C LYS A 81 5.88 -10.20 -18.00
N LEU A 82 7.05 -9.94 -17.41
CA LEU A 82 8.38 -10.23 -17.98
C LEU A 82 8.79 -11.72 -17.88
N GLY A 83 7.97 -12.56 -17.26
CA GLY A 83 8.23 -14.00 -17.15
C GLY A 83 9.03 -14.40 -15.91
N HIS A 84 9.08 -13.58 -14.86
CA HIS A 84 9.62 -13.97 -13.56
C HIS A 84 8.54 -14.63 -12.68
N THR A 85 8.95 -15.17 -11.52
CA THR A 85 8.06 -15.80 -10.55
C THR A 85 7.93 -14.89 -9.32
N PRO A 86 6.84 -14.13 -9.19
CA PRO A 86 6.58 -13.37 -7.97
C PRO A 86 6.21 -14.29 -6.81
N VAL A 87 6.73 -13.98 -5.64
CA VAL A 87 6.34 -14.60 -4.37
C VAL A 87 5.85 -13.50 -3.44
N LEU A 88 4.64 -13.64 -2.94
CA LEU A 88 4.12 -12.79 -1.89
C LEU A 88 4.32 -13.49 -0.55
N VAL A 89 5.09 -12.87 0.34
CA VAL A 89 5.25 -13.35 1.72
C VAL A 89 4.32 -12.54 2.62
N ILE A 90 3.35 -13.21 3.21
CA ILE A 90 2.54 -12.64 4.28
C ILE A 90 3.35 -12.73 5.57
N GLY A 91 3.67 -11.57 6.12
CA GLY A 91 4.44 -11.40 7.34
C GLY A 91 3.64 -11.64 8.61
N ASP A 92 3.01 -12.80 8.73
CA ASP A 92 2.12 -13.13 9.84
C ASP A 92 2.87 -13.34 11.17
N PHE A 93 4.16 -13.65 11.13
CA PHE A 93 5.03 -13.64 12.30
C PHE A 93 5.66 -12.26 12.54
N THR A 94 6.21 -11.64 11.50
CA THR A 94 6.90 -10.33 11.59
C THR A 94 5.98 -9.21 12.04
N ALA A 95 4.70 -9.23 11.63
CA ALA A 95 3.70 -8.25 12.07
C ALA A 95 3.46 -8.28 13.58
N ARG A 96 3.73 -9.41 14.26
CA ARG A 96 3.60 -9.55 15.72
C ARG A 96 4.75 -8.88 16.46
N ILE A 97 5.90 -8.72 15.81
CA ILE A 97 7.08 -8.01 16.34
C ILE A 97 6.94 -6.51 16.09
N GLY A 98 6.55 -6.17 14.86
CA GLY A 98 6.32 -4.80 14.42
C GLY A 98 7.58 -4.17 13.83
N ASP A 99 7.50 -3.85 12.54
CA ASP A 99 8.59 -3.18 11.83
C ASP A 99 8.82 -1.75 12.35
N PRO A 100 10.02 -1.44 12.91
CA PRO A 100 10.33 -0.10 13.40
C PRO A 100 10.64 0.90 12.26
N THR A 101 10.77 0.44 11.02
CA THR A 101 11.16 1.26 9.85
C THR A 101 10.35 2.55 9.71
N GLY A 102 11.05 3.69 9.67
CA GLY A 102 10.45 5.00 9.39
C GLY A 102 9.50 5.52 10.47
N LYS A 103 9.59 5.00 11.70
CA LYS A 103 8.80 5.43 12.86
C LYS A 103 9.67 6.06 13.94
N GLU A 104 9.14 7.11 14.55
CA GLU A 104 9.78 7.80 15.69
C GLU A 104 9.49 7.13 17.04
N SER A 105 8.55 6.18 17.06
CA SER A 105 8.18 5.39 18.24
C SER A 105 8.07 3.91 17.90
N ALA A 106 8.28 3.06 18.90
CA ALA A 106 8.10 1.61 18.76
C ALA A 106 6.68 1.27 18.30
N ARG A 107 6.55 0.31 17.39
CA ARG A 107 5.22 -0.21 17.01
C ARG A 107 4.60 -0.96 18.17
N LYS A 108 3.28 -0.89 18.28
CA LYS A 108 2.53 -1.79 19.16
C LYS A 108 2.56 -3.21 18.57
N PRO A 109 3.02 -4.22 19.32
CA PRO A 109 2.96 -5.61 18.91
C PRO A 109 1.50 -6.01 18.62
N LEU A 110 1.29 -6.82 17.59
CA LEU A 110 -0.01 -7.40 17.27
C LEU A 110 -0.10 -8.83 17.79
N THR A 111 -1.26 -9.20 18.30
CA THR A 111 -1.58 -10.59 18.62
C THR A 111 -1.77 -11.39 17.33
N GLU A 112 -1.59 -12.70 17.43
CA GLU A 112 -1.86 -13.60 16.30
C GLU A 112 -3.31 -13.50 15.82
N LYS A 113 -4.26 -13.29 16.73
CA LYS A 113 -5.67 -13.09 16.39
C LYS A 113 -5.87 -11.82 15.56
N GLU A 114 -5.29 -10.70 15.98
CA GLU A 114 -5.38 -9.43 15.24
C GLU A 114 -4.76 -9.55 13.84
N VAL A 115 -3.60 -10.20 13.74
CA VAL A 115 -2.94 -10.49 12.45
C VAL A 115 -3.85 -11.32 11.54
N ARG A 116 -4.45 -12.40 12.07
CA ARG A 116 -5.39 -13.24 11.32
C ARG A 116 -6.65 -12.47 10.90
N ASP A 117 -7.17 -11.59 11.76
CA ASP A 117 -8.34 -10.77 11.46
C ASP A 117 -8.02 -9.74 10.36
N ASN A 118 -6.85 -9.11 10.40
CA ASN A 118 -6.38 -8.18 9.38
C ASN A 118 -6.24 -8.85 8.00
N MET A 119 -5.70 -10.07 7.94
CA MET A 119 -5.43 -10.74 6.67
C MET A 119 -6.66 -11.35 5.97
N LYS A 120 -7.85 -11.37 6.59
CA LYS A 120 -9.06 -12.03 6.06
C LYS A 120 -9.35 -11.68 4.60
N ASN A 121 -9.20 -10.41 4.25
CA ASN A 121 -9.48 -9.88 2.90
C ASN A 121 -8.22 -9.41 2.16
N TYR A 122 -7.02 -9.79 2.61
CA TYR A 122 -5.79 -9.31 1.99
C TYR A 122 -5.62 -9.86 0.56
N LEU A 123 -5.74 -11.18 0.40
CA LEU A 123 -5.54 -11.79 -0.91
C LEU A 123 -6.59 -11.35 -1.92
N SER A 124 -7.84 -11.14 -1.50
CA SER A 124 -8.90 -10.63 -2.40
C SER A 124 -8.59 -9.22 -2.91
N GLN A 125 -8.00 -8.36 -2.08
CA GLN A 125 -7.51 -7.05 -2.51
C GLN A 125 -6.32 -7.16 -3.47
N ILE A 126 -5.35 -8.03 -3.19
CA ILE A 126 -4.18 -8.23 -4.07
C ILE A 126 -4.58 -8.81 -5.43
N TYR A 127 -5.61 -9.66 -5.48
CA TYR A 127 -6.12 -10.20 -6.73
C TYR A 127 -6.70 -9.16 -7.69
N LYS A 128 -7.00 -7.94 -7.21
CA LYS A 128 -7.35 -6.80 -8.09
C LYS A 128 -6.15 -6.30 -8.92
N ILE A 129 -4.92 -6.60 -8.48
CA ILE A 129 -3.68 -6.18 -9.15
C ILE A 129 -3.00 -7.36 -9.85
N LEU A 130 -2.80 -8.45 -9.10
CA LEU A 130 -2.11 -9.65 -9.55
C LEU A 130 -3.14 -10.76 -9.82
N PRO A 131 -3.30 -11.22 -11.07
CA PRO A 131 -4.25 -12.28 -11.39
C PRO A 131 -4.01 -13.56 -10.59
N ARG A 132 -5.06 -14.36 -10.34
CA ARG A 132 -4.90 -15.67 -9.71
C ARG A 132 -3.94 -16.54 -10.52
N GLY A 133 -3.03 -17.22 -9.82
CA GLY A 133 -1.98 -18.03 -10.44
C GLY A 133 -0.79 -17.23 -10.99
N SER A 134 -0.76 -15.90 -10.85
CA SER A 134 0.41 -15.10 -11.25
C SER A 134 1.54 -15.04 -10.22
N PHE A 135 1.29 -15.47 -8.98
CA PHE A 135 2.25 -15.41 -7.88
C PHE A 135 2.03 -16.57 -6.89
N GLU A 136 3.09 -16.92 -6.15
CA GLU A 136 3.00 -17.82 -5.00
C GLU A 136 2.70 -17.02 -3.73
N VAL A 137 2.01 -17.63 -2.78
CA VAL A 137 1.78 -17.05 -1.45
C VAL A 137 2.47 -17.92 -0.41
N LYS A 138 3.28 -17.29 0.45
CA LYS A 138 3.94 -17.93 1.60
C LYS A 138 3.66 -17.16 2.87
N TYR A 139 3.79 -17.81 4.02
CA TYR A 139 3.58 -17.25 5.34
C TYR A 139 4.86 -17.42 6.14
N ASN A 140 5.44 -16.34 6.66
CA ASN A 140 6.75 -16.44 7.31
C ASN A 140 6.70 -17.12 8.68
N SER A 141 5.53 -17.21 9.31
CA SER A 141 5.31 -18.09 10.47
C SER A 141 5.67 -19.55 10.18
N SER A 142 5.56 -20.01 8.94
CA SER A 142 5.83 -21.41 8.58
C SER A 142 7.28 -21.85 8.80
N TRP A 143 8.22 -20.88 8.88
CA TRP A 143 9.61 -21.10 9.26
C TRP A 143 10.02 -20.32 10.51
N LEU A 144 9.64 -19.05 10.67
CA LEU A 144 10.04 -18.23 11.82
C LEU A 144 9.47 -18.75 13.15
N ALA A 145 8.23 -19.24 13.18
CA ALA A 145 7.63 -19.74 14.41
C ALA A 145 8.25 -21.06 14.90
N LYS A 146 9.06 -21.73 14.06
CA LYS A 146 9.73 -22.99 14.36
C LYS A 146 11.19 -22.79 14.80
N MET A 147 11.72 -21.57 14.73
CA MET A 147 13.09 -21.29 15.14
C MET A 147 13.24 -21.53 16.64
N SER A 148 14.22 -22.34 17.02
CA SER A 148 14.64 -22.44 18.42
C SER A 148 15.36 -21.16 18.84
N PHE A 149 15.49 -20.94 20.14
CA PHE A 149 16.30 -19.81 20.63
C PHE A 149 17.76 -19.90 20.15
N GLY A 150 18.31 -21.11 20.02
CA GLY A 150 19.64 -21.35 19.45
C GLY A 150 19.74 -20.89 17.99
N ASP A 151 18.71 -21.12 17.17
CA ASP A 151 18.66 -20.65 15.79
C ASP A 151 18.63 -19.13 15.71
N VAL A 152 17.88 -18.48 16.61
CA VAL A 152 17.82 -17.01 16.70
C VAL A 152 19.19 -16.43 17.07
N ILE A 153 19.89 -17.02 18.05
CA ILE A 153 21.25 -16.57 18.43
C ILE A 153 22.23 -16.76 17.27
N LYS A 154 22.18 -17.90 16.58
CA LYS A 154 23.01 -18.16 15.40
C LYS A 154 22.71 -17.19 14.25
N LEU A 155 21.45 -16.81 14.06
CA LEU A 155 21.08 -15.80 13.08
C LEU A 155 21.64 -14.42 13.48
N ALA A 156 21.46 -14.03 14.73
CA ALA A 156 21.92 -12.76 15.28
C ALA A 156 23.45 -12.59 15.24
N SER A 157 24.23 -13.67 15.31
CA SER A 157 25.69 -13.60 15.20
C SER A 157 26.21 -13.18 13.83
N ASN A 158 25.34 -13.06 12.81
CA ASN A 158 25.73 -12.64 11.46
C ASN A 158 25.77 -11.11 11.28
N VAL A 159 25.30 -10.34 12.26
CA VAL A 159 25.23 -8.88 12.23
C VAL A 159 25.80 -8.30 13.52
N THR A 160 26.30 -7.06 13.46
CA THR A 160 26.75 -6.36 14.67
C THR A 160 25.72 -5.33 15.12
N VAL A 161 25.76 -4.99 16.41
CA VAL A 161 24.94 -3.90 16.96
C VAL A 161 25.28 -2.58 16.27
N GLN A 162 26.56 -2.33 15.99
CA GLN A 162 27.03 -1.12 15.31
C GLN A 162 26.40 -0.96 13.93
N GLN A 163 26.35 -2.03 13.14
CA GLN A 163 25.70 -2.03 11.82
C GLN A 163 24.21 -1.71 11.92
N MET A 164 23.52 -2.28 12.91
CA MET A 164 22.11 -1.98 13.11
C MET A 164 21.89 -0.53 13.52
N LEU A 165 22.72 0.00 14.41
CA LEU A 165 22.61 1.37 14.90
C LEU A 165 22.84 2.42 13.81
N GLN A 166 23.59 2.14 12.74
CA GLN A 166 23.80 3.07 11.62
C GLN A 166 22.50 3.50 10.91
N ARG A 167 21.39 2.79 11.15
CA ARG A 167 20.10 3.14 10.58
C ARG A 167 19.59 4.48 11.14
N ASP A 168 19.24 5.41 10.24
CA ASP A 168 18.77 6.76 10.57
C ASP A 168 17.71 6.81 11.68
N MET A 169 16.78 5.86 11.68
CA MET A 169 15.69 5.81 12.67
C MET A 169 16.19 5.46 14.08
N PHE A 170 17.20 4.60 14.21
CA PHE A 170 17.83 4.34 15.50
C PHE A 170 18.73 5.49 15.93
N GLN A 171 19.49 6.11 15.00
CA GLN A 171 20.26 7.32 15.28
C GLN A 171 19.38 8.42 15.85
N LYS A 172 18.27 8.77 15.15
CA LYS A 172 17.32 9.79 15.61
C LYS A 172 16.72 9.50 16.98
N ARG A 173 16.41 8.23 17.28
CA ARG A 173 15.87 7.84 18.60
C ARG A 173 16.92 7.93 19.69
N LEU A 174 18.16 7.55 19.41
CA LEU A 174 19.27 7.76 20.35
C LEU A 174 19.48 9.24 20.64
N ASP A 175 19.54 10.09 19.59
CA ASP A 175 19.74 11.53 19.72
C ASP A 175 18.60 12.20 20.52
N SER A 176 17.37 11.73 20.33
CA SER A 176 16.18 12.21 21.05
C SER A 176 15.90 11.49 22.37
N SER A 177 16.84 10.64 22.84
CA SER A 177 16.69 9.84 24.07
C SER A 177 15.40 9.01 24.13
N GLN A 178 14.89 8.60 22.98
CA GLN A 178 13.75 7.70 22.87
C GLN A 178 14.23 6.25 23.06
N PRO A 179 13.56 5.44 23.90
CA PRO A 179 13.95 4.06 24.14
C PRO A 179 14.00 3.27 22.83
N ILE A 180 14.95 2.33 22.69
CA ILE A 180 15.00 1.35 21.60
C ILE A 180 14.98 -0.04 22.21
N GLY A 181 13.98 -0.86 21.86
CA GLY A 181 13.83 -2.20 22.38
C GLY A 181 14.79 -3.19 21.69
N LEU A 182 15.32 -4.16 22.45
CA LEU A 182 16.20 -5.20 21.90
C LEU A 182 15.50 -6.02 20.78
N HIS A 183 14.20 -6.27 20.92
CA HIS A 183 13.40 -6.98 19.93
C HIS A 183 13.34 -6.27 18.57
N GLU A 184 13.51 -4.95 18.53
CA GLU A 184 13.50 -4.16 17.29
C GLU A 184 14.71 -4.47 16.39
N PHE A 185 15.82 -4.90 16.99
CA PHE A 185 17.01 -5.35 16.26
C PHE A 185 16.83 -6.72 15.61
N LEU A 186 15.86 -7.52 16.07
CA LEU A 186 15.59 -8.84 15.52
C LEU A 186 14.74 -8.76 14.24
N TYR A 187 13.96 -7.70 14.05
CA TYR A 187 13.08 -7.57 12.90
C TYR A 187 13.83 -7.63 11.55
N PRO A 188 14.91 -6.85 11.30
CA PRO A 188 15.66 -6.92 10.04
C PRO A 188 16.26 -8.31 9.78
N LEU A 189 16.67 -9.02 10.85
CA LEU A 189 17.18 -10.38 10.77
C LEU A 189 16.11 -11.38 10.33
N MET A 190 14.91 -11.28 10.90
CA MET A 190 13.80 -12.17 10.56
C MET A 190 13.31 -11.93 9.13
N GLN A 191 13.13 -10.68 8.72
CA GLN A 191 12.82 -10.37 7.32
C GLN A 191 13.94 -10.86 6.39
N GLY A 192 15.21 -10.65 6.76
CA GLY A 192 16.34 -11.14 5.97
C GLY A 192 16.39 -12.67 5.88
N TYR A 193 15.99 -13.38 6.93
CA TYR A 193 15.94 -14.83 6.96
C TYR A 193 14.83 -15.40 6.05
N ASP A 194 13.75 -14.65 5.81
CA ASP A 194 12.74 -15.01 4.80
C ASP A 194 13.40 -15.24 3.43
N SER A 195 14.38 -14.40 3.06
CA SER A 195 15.16 -14.58 1.82
C SER A 195 15.92 -15.91 1.83
N VAL A 196 16.69 -16.17 2.89
CA VAL A 196 17.56 -17.34 3.06
C VAL A 196 16.77 -18.65 2.94
N VAL A 197 15.64 -18.76 3.62
CA VAL A 197 14.80 -19.98 3.61
C VAL A 197 14.20 -20.23 2.23
N MET A 198 13.85 -19.17 1.50
CA MET A 198 13.21 -19.29 0.19
C MET A 198 14.21 -19.41 -0.97
N ASN A 199 15.49 -19.10 -0.76
CA ASN A 199 16.54 -19.10 -1.78
C ASN A 199 16.13 -18.29 -3.03
N ILE A 200 15.69 -17.05 -2.80
CA ILE A 200 15.12 -16.16 -3.82
C ILE A 200 16.23 -15.48 -4.64
N ASP A 201 15.89 -14.92 -5.80
CA ASP A 201 16.82 -14.19 -6.65
C ASP A 201 16.75 -12.68 -6.41
N GLY A 202 15.62 -12.18 -5.90
CA GLY A 202 15.51 -10.78 -5.51
C GLY A 202 14.37 -10.47 -4.55
N GLU A 203 14.44 -9.28 -3.96
CA GLU A 203 13.46 -8.74 -3.02
C GLU A 203 12.99 -7.37 -3.48
N VAL A 204 11.68 -7.13 -3.41
CA VAL A 204 11.04 -5.84 -3.72
C VAL A 204 10.53 -5.23 -2.42
N GLY A 205 10.74 -3.94 -2.25
CA GLY A 205 10.20 -3.19 -1.11
C GLY A 205 10.11 -1.69 -1.41
N GLY A 206 9.52 -0.93 -0.48
CA GLY A 206 9.65 0.52 -0.48
C GLY A 206 11.09 0.94 -0.18
N ASN A 207 11.50 2.13 -0.60
CA ASN A 207 12.86 2.63 -0.33
C ASN A 207 13.16 2.78 1.17
N ASP A 208 12.15 2.85 2.03
CA ASP A 208 12.29 2.83 3.48
C ASP A 208 12.68 1.44 4.02
N GLN A 209 12.38 0.37 3.29
CA GLN A 209 12.76 -1.01 3.61
C GLN A 209 14.18 -1.38 3.18
N THR A 210 14.89 -0.48 2.50
CA THR A 210 16.23 -0.75 1.92
C THR A 210 17.17 -1.42 2.92
N PHE A 211 17.28 -0.89 4.14
CA PHE A 211 18.13 -1.48 5.18
C PHE A 211 17.80 -2.95 5.46
N ASN A 212 16.52 -3.28 5.65
CA ASN A 212 16.09 -4.65 5.94
C ASN A 212 16.39 -5.58 4.75
N MET A 213 16.13 -5.11 3.51
CA MET A 213 16.41 -5.90 2.30
C MET A 213 17.91 -6.19 2.14
N LEU A 214 18.77 -5.22 2.48
CA LEU A 214 20.23 -5.37 2.44
C LEU A 214 20.74 -6.34 3.51
N VAL A 215 20.19 -6.29 4.73
CA VAL A 215 20.47 -7.32 5.76
C VAL A 215 20.15 -8.71 5.20
N GLY A 216 19.01 -8.87 4.52
CA GLY A 216 18.69 -10.13 3.86
C GLY A 216 19.66 -10.54 2.75
N ARG A 217 20.24 -9.58 2.01
CA ARG A 217 21.25 -9.87 0.97
C ARG A 217 22.54 -10.37 1.60
N ASP A 218 22.99 -9.71 2.66
CA ASP A 218 24.20 -10.10 3.37
C ASP A 218 24.04 -11.48 4.02
N LEU A 219 22.84 -11.77 4.56
CA LEU A 219 22.50 -13.08 5.10
C LEU A 219 22.46 -14.17 4.01
N GLU A 220 21.83 -13.91 2.85
CA GLU A 220 21.89 -14.87 1.73
C GLU A 220 23.32 -15.14 1.28
N LYS A 221 24.16 -14.10 1.19
CA LYS A 221 25.56 -14.28 0.82
C LYS A 221 26.32 -15.13 1.84
N LYS A 222 26.15 -14.84 3.14
CA LYS A 222 26.87 -15.55 4.22
C LYS A 222 26.39 -16.98 4.42
N LEU A 223 25.08 -17.22 4.34
CA LEU A 223 24.49 -18.51 4.74
C LEU A 223 24.28 -19.48 3.58
N VAL A 224 24.09 -18.97 2.35
CA VAL A 224 23.83 -19.81 1.17
C VAL A 224 24.66 -19.42 -0.06
N ASN A 225 25.63 -18.51 0.07
CA ASN A 225 26.54 -18.07 -0.99
C ASN A 225 25.82 -17.62 -2.27
N LYS A 226 24.72 -16.88 -2.13
CA LYS A 226 23.94 -16.35 -3.25
C LYS A 226 23.91 -14.82 -3.22
N ASP A 227 24.03 -14.23 -4.40
CA ASP A 227 23.87 -12.79 -4.59
C ASP A 227 22.41 -12.46 -4.88
N LYS A 228 21.78 -11.71 -3.96
CA LYS A 228 20.39 -11.27 -4.02
C LYS A 228 20.25 -9.91 -4.69
N LEU A 229 19.32 -9.78 -5.64
CA LEU A 229 18.90 -8.48 -6.17
C LEU A 229 17.98 -7.75 -5.17
N VAL A 230 18.17 -6.44 -5.00
CA VAL A 230 17.29 -5.61 -4.18
C VAL A 230 16.61 -4.58 -5.08
N PHE A 231 15.29 -4.47 -5.00
CA PHE A 231 14.49 -3.54 -5.80
C PHE A 231 13.73 -2.58 -4.88
N ALA A 232 14.32 -1.40 -4.66
CA ALA A 232 13.71 -0.33 -3.86
C ALA A 232 12.80 0.54 -4.73
N THR A 233 11.50 0.41 -4.50
CA THR A 233 10.47 1.24 -5.12
C THR A 233 10.35 2.60 -4.42
N GLN A 234 10.00 3.63 -5.19
CA GLN A 234 9.74 4.97 -4.68
C GLN A 234 8.50 4.96 -3.80
N LEU A 235 8.54 5.73 -2.72
CA LEU A 235 7.36 6.00 -1.92
C LEU A 235 6.55 7.12 -2.55
N LEU A 236 5.24 7.04 -2.39
CA LEU A 236 4.34 8.12 -2.78
C LEU A 236 4.49 9.29 -1.82
N VAL A 237 5.09 10.38 -2.31
CA VAL A 237 5.30 11.62 -1.59
C VAL A 237 4.65 12.78 -2.34
N ASP A 238 4.25 13.80 -1.60
CA ASP A 238 3.79 15.07 -2.13
C ASP A 238 4.99 15.82 -2.72
N ALA A 239 4.95 16.17 -4.00
CA ALA A 239 6.05 16.91 -4.64
C ALA A 239 6.25 18.33 -4.08
N THR A 240 5.22 18.91 -3.46
CA THR A 240 5.26 20.25 -2.85
C THR A 240 5.81 20.21 -1.43
N THR A 241 5.38 19.24 -0.62
CA THR A 241 5.76 19.20 0.82
C THR A 241 6.85 18.18 1.15
N GLY A 242 7.13 17.24 0.24
CA GLY A 242 8.03 16.10 0.45
C GLY A 242 7.47 15.05 1.42
N LYS A 243 6.25 15.22 1.95
CA LYS A 243 5.67 14.32 2.94
C LYS A 243 5.06 13.09 2.27
N LYS A 244 5.16 11.95 2.96
CA LYS A 244 4.46 10.72 2.58
C LYS A 244 2.96 10.90 2.75
N MET A 245 2.17 10.30 1.87
CA MET A 245 0.72 10.28 2.03
C MET A 245 0.34 9.68 3.39
N SER A 246 -0.36 10.47 4.21
CA SER A 246 -0.80 10.10 5.55
C SER A 246 -2.32 9.98 5.65
N LYS A 247 -2.82 9.28 6.69
CA LYS A 247 -4.26 9.19 6.97
C LYS A 247 -4.92 10.57 7.14
N SER A 248 -4.17 11.55 7.64
CA SER A 248 -4.62 12.90 7.99
C SER A 248 -4.71 13.89 6.84
N GLU A 249 -4.01 13.67 5.73
CA GLU A 249 -3.87 14.65 4.62
C GLU A 249 -4.81 14.39 3.42
N GLY A 250 -5.83 13.53 3.58
CA GLY A 250 -6.78 13.22 2.49
C GLY A 250 -7.48 11.86 2.58
N GLY A 251 -7.13 11.04 3.57
CA GLY A 251 -7.62 9.68 3.72
C GLY A 251 -6.88 8.70 2.81
N LEU A 252 -6.50 7.54 3.33
CA LEU A 252 -5.88 6.49 2.52
C LEU A 252 -6.91 5.98 1.50
N ILE A 253 -6.54 6.01 0.22
CA ILE A 253 -7.28 5.33 -0.84
C ILE A 253 -6.98 3.84 -0.72
N SER A 254 -8.00 3.08 -0.32
CA SER A 254 -7.94 1.65 -0.06
C SER A 254 -8.40 0.86 -1.29
N LEU A 255 -7.85 -0.34 -1.47
CA LEU A 255 -8.37 -1.30 -2.43
C LEU A 255 -9.72 -1.90 -2.01
N SER A 256 -10.16 -1.68 -0.76
CA SER A 256 -11.50 -2.04 -0.29
C SER A 256 -12.54 -0.93 -0.52
N ASP A 257 -12.13 0.28 -0.93
CA ASP A 257 -13.03 1.39 -1.22
C ASP A 257 -13.97 1.07 -2.38
N THR A 258 -15.23 1.47 -2.30
CA THR A 258 -16.16 1.39 -3.46
C THR A 258 -15.61 2.22 -4.63
N PRO A 259 -16.06 1.97 -5.89
CA PRO A 259 -15.68 2.80 -7.03
C PRO A 259 -15.89 4.31 -6.77
N GLY A 260 -17.03 4.68 -6.17
CA GLY A 260 -17.34 6.07 -5.81
C GLY A 260 -16.43 6.63 -4.71
N ASP A 261 -16.14 5.84 -3.66
CA ASP A 261 -15.23 6.26 -2.59
C ASP A 261 -13.81 6.47 -3.12
N MET A 262 -13.30 5.54 -3.94
CA MET A 262 -11.98 5.64 -4.55
C MET A 262 -11.89 6.87 -5.45
N PHE A 263 -12.92 7.12 -6.27
CA PHE A 263 -12.99 8.30 -7.12
C PHE A 263 -13.00 9.59 -6.29
N GLY A 264 -13.90 9.68 -5.31
CA GLY A 264 -14.07 10.86 -4.46
C GLY A 264 -12.90 11.13 -3.51
N LYS A 265 -12.18 10.09 -3.05
CA LYS A 265 -10.93 10.25 -2.30
C LYS A 265 -9.79 10.72 -3.21
N THR A 266 -9.70 10.19 -4.43
CA THR A 266 -8.71 10.66 -5.42
C THR A 266 -8.92 12.13 -5.76
N MET A 267 -10.16 12.59 -5.90
CA MET A 267 -10.45 14.02 -6.13
C MET A 267 -10.03 14.93 -4.96
N ALA A 268 -9.90 14.38 -3.75
CA ALA A 268 -9.57 15.13 -2.54
C ALA A 268 -8.08 15.14 -2.16
N ILE A 269 -7.22 14.46 -2.93
CA ILE A 269 -5.77 14.46 -2.67
C ILE A 269 -5.18 15.86 -2.87
N PRO A 270 -4.08 16.23 -2.20
CA PRO A 270 -3.30 17.42 -2.57
C PRO A 270 -2.71 17.34 -3.98
N ASP A 271 -2.59 18.47 -4.67
CA ASP A 271 -2.17 18.53 -6.08
C ASP A 271 -0.75 18.00 -6.30
N GLY A 272 0.13 18.17 -5.31
CA GLY A 272 1.51 17.67 -5.36
C GLY A 272 1.63 16.14 -5.46
N PHE A 273 0.55 15.38 -5.23
CA PHE A 273 0.53 13.92 -5.42
C PHE A 273 0.17 13.48 -6.84
N ILE A 274 -0.47 14.33 -7.66
CA ILE A 274 -1.12 13.90 -8.92
C ILE A 274 -0.14 13.18 -9.86
N ARG A 275 0.98 13.84 -10.18
CA ARG A 275 2.02 13.28 -11.06
C ARG A 275 2.60 11.98 -10.50
N GLY A 276 2.91 11.97 -9.19
CA GLY A 276 3.46 10.80 -8.49
C GLY A 276 2.51 9.62 -8.51
N MET A 277 1.20 9.85 -8.36
CA MET A 277 0.18 8.83 -8.44
C MET A 277 0.02 8.27 -9.85
N PHE A 278 0.03 9.10 -10.90
CA PHE A 278 0.06 8.59 -12.29
C PHE A 278 1.27 7.69 -12.51
N LYS A 279 2.46 8.15 -12.12
CA LYS A 279 3.71 7.40 -12.29
C LYS A 279 3.70 6.07 -11.53
N LEU A 280 3.39 6.09 -10.24
CA LEU A 280 3.61 4.96 -9.34
C LEU A 280 2.40 4.03 -9.20
N CYS A 281 1.18 4.59 -9.27
CA CYS A 281 -0.07 3.89 -8.92
C CYS A 281 -0.95 3.52 -10.13
N THR A 282 -0.58 3.91 -11.36
CA THR A 282 -1.35 3.58 -12.58
C THR A 282 -0.51 2.82 -13.61
N GLU A 283 -1.11 2.47 -14.76
CA GLU A 283 -0.43 1.91 -15.93
C GLU A 283 -0.27 2.93 -17.09
N LYS A 284 -0.67 4.21 -16.94
CA LYS A 284 -0.46 5.26 -17.96
C LYS A 284 1.01 5.37 -18.35
N SER A 285 1.33 5.49 -19.64
CA SER A 285 2.72 5.51 -20.12
C SER A 285 3.54 6.69 -19.56
N MET A 286 4.84 6.51 -19.36
CA MET A 286 5.72 7.62 -18.95
C MET A 286 5.71 8.76 -19.95
N LYS A 287 5.71 8.44 -21.26
CA LYS A 287 5.57 9.42 -22.34
C LYS A 287 4.35 10.34 -22.14
N TRP A 288 3.18 9.76 -21.89
CA TRP A 288 1.96 10.53 -21.62
C TRP A 288 2.12 11.41 -20.38
N ILE A 289 2.71 10.89 -19.30
CA ILE A 289 2.90 11.65 -18.06
C ILE A 289 3.83 12.85 -18.30
N ASP A 290 4.91 12.66 -19.06
CA ASP A 290 5.89 13.70 -19.34
C ASP A 290 5.33 14.76 -20.31
N GLU A 291 4.53 14.36 -21.31
CA GLU A 291 3.84 15.27 -22.24
C GLU A 291 2.79 16.17 -21.56
N HIS A 292 2.21 15.72 -20.43
CA HIS A 292 1.16 16.45 -19.72
C HIS A 292 1.65 17.02 -18.37
N ASP A 293 2.97 17.05 -18.11
CA ASP A 293 3.51 17.46 -16.80
C ASP A 293 3.12 18.90 -16.43
N GLU A 294 3.14 19.81 -17.39
CA GLU A 294 2.77 21.21 -17.17
C GLU A 294 1.26 21.37 -17.00
N ASP A 295 0.47 20.63 -17.77
CA ASP A 295 -0.99 20.64 -17.65
C ASP A 295 -1.46 20.05 -16.31
N ILE A 296 -0.76 19.04 -15.77
CA ILE A 296 -1.03 18.50 -14.43
C ILE A 296 -0.90 19.59 -13.37
N LYS A 297 0.08 20.49 -13.51
CA LYS A 297 0.32 21.60 -12.55
C LYS A 297 -0.69 22.73 -12.72
N THR A 298 -1.05 23.07 -13.96
CA THR A 298 -1.91 24.22 -14.26
C THR A 298 -3.41 23.88 -14.21
N GLN A 299 -3.78 22.61 -14.40
CA GLN A 299 -5.16 22.13 -14.44
C GLN A 299 -5.41 20.93 -13.48
N PRO A 300 -5.06 21.04 -12.19
CA PRO A 300 -5.05 19.89 -11.27
C PRO A 300 -6.42 19.21 -11.11
N TYR A 301 -7.52 19.96 -11.20
CA TYR A 301 -8.87 19.39 -11.13
C TYR A 301 -9.16 18.41 -12.29
N VAL A 302 -8.74 18.76 -13.51
CA VAL A 302 -8.92 17.92 -14.71
C VAL A 302 -8.13 16.62 -14.55
N TYR A 303 -6.87 16.73 -14.13
CA TYR A 303 -5.98 15.58 -13.97
C TYR A 303 -6.29 14.72 -12.75
N LYS A 304 -6.88 15.29 -11.69
CA LYS A 304 -7.47 14.50 -10.60
C LYS A 304 -8.63 13.66 -11.08
N LYS A 305 -9.50 14.20 -11.94
CA LYS A 305 -10.63 13.47 -12.53
C LYS A 305 -10.15 12.33 -13.42
N GLU A 306 -9.13 12.58 -14.24
CA GLU A 306 -8.48 11.55 -15.06
C GLU A 306 -7.80 10.48 -14.20
N LEU A 307 -7.06 10.88 -13.15
CA LEU A 307 -6.41 9.96 -12.22
C LEU A 307 -7.43 9.08 -11.50
N ALA A 308 -8.53 9.68 -11.03
CA ALA A 308 -9.62 8.98 -10.37
C ALA A 308 -10.26 7.94 -11.31
N PHE A 309 -10.47 8.31 -12.56
CA PHE A 309 -10.96 7.40 -13.59
C PHE A 309 -10.00 6.23 -13.83
N GLU A 310 -8.71 6.50 -14.01
CA GLU A 310 -7.69 5.47 -14.26
C GLU A 310 -7.54 4.48 -13.09
N LEU A 311 -7.57 4.98 -11.85
CA LEU A 311 -7.52 4.13 -10.67
C LEU A 311 -8.76 3.22 -10.60
N VAL A 312 -9.97 3.79 -10.71
CA VAL A 312 -11.19 2.98 -10.69
C VAL A 312 -11.21 1.98 -11.84
N LYS A 313 -10.82 2.39 -13.05
CA LYS A 313 -10.72 1.51 -14.22
C LYS A 313 -9.78 0.33 -13.95
N MET A 314 -8.64 0.58 -13.33
CA MET A 314 -7.66 -0.46 -13.05
C MET A 314 -8.17 -1.51 -12.05
N TYR A 315 -8.95 -1.11 -11.05
CA TYR A 315 -9.40 -2.01 -9.97
C TYR A 315 -10.82 -2.56 -10.13
N TYR A 316 -11.67 -1.88 -10.89
CA TYR A 316 -13.11 -2.18 -11.05
C TYR A 316 -13.55 -2.29 -12.51
N GLY A 317 -12.70 -1.96 -13.47
CA GLY A 317 -13.02 -1.97 -14.89
C GLY A 317 -13.61 -0.66 -15.40
N GLU A 318 -13.65 -0.52 -16.72
CA GLU A 318 -13.99 0.75 -17.37
C GLU A 318 -15.45 1.19 -17.15
N ASN A 319 -16.38 0.24 -17.10
CA ASN A 319 -17.80 0.56 -16.87
C ASN A 319 -18.03 1.19 -15.49
N GLU A 320 -17.41 0.64 -14.45
CA GLU A 320 -17.51 1.19 -13.09
C GLU A 320 -16.79 2.54 -12.96
N ALA A 321 -15.71 2.75 -13.72
CA ALA A 321 -15.04 4.05 -13.79
C ALA A 321 -15.93 5.14 -14.41
N LYS A 322 -16.64 4.81 -15.50
CA LYS A 322 -17.61 5.73 -16.14
C LYS A 322 -18.76 6.07 -15.19
N LYS A 323 -19.38 5.07 -14.56
CA LYS A 323 -20.43 5.28 -13.56
C LYS A 323 -19.95 6.13 -12.38
N ALA A 324 -18.78 5.85 -11.83
CA ALA A 324 -18.23 6.63 -10.71
C ALA A 324 -17.98 8.09 -11.10
N GLN A 325 -17.49 8.33 -12.33
CA GLN A 325 -17.27 9.67 -12.87
C GLN A 325 -18.59 10.44 -13.07
N GLU A 326 -19.61 9.79 -13.63
CA GLU A 326 -20.94 10.36 -13.84
C GLU A 326 -21.62 10.69 -12.50
N ASN A 327 -21.59 9.76 -11.54
CA ASN A 327 -22.12 9.95 -10.20
C ASN A 327 -21.43 11.08 -9.46
N PHE A 328 -20.10 11.17 -9.56
CA PHE A 328 -19.35 12.29 -8.97
C PHE A 328 -19.78 13.63 -9.56
N ALA A 329 -19.97 13.71 -10.88
CA ALA A 329 -20.45 14.92 -11.54
C ALA A 329 -21.86 15.32 -11.08
N LYS A 330 -22.80 14.37 -10.96
CA LYS A 330 -24.16 14.64 -10.45
C LYS A 330 -24.16 15.17 -9.02
N VAL A 331 -23.37 14.54 -8.13
CA VAL A 331 -23.34 14.89 -6.70
C VAL A 331 -22.68 16.24 -6.45
N PHE A 332 -21.57 16.54 -7.15
CA PHE A 332 -20.79 17.76 -6.91
C PHE A 332 -21.19 18.95 -7.80
N SER A 333 -21.63 18.71 -9.03
CA SER A 333 -22.01 19.80 -9.95
C SER A 333 -23.50 20.13 -9.90
N GLU A 334 -24.37 19.15 -9.61
CA GLU A 334 -25.83 19.34 -9.69
C GLU A 334 -26.53 19.31 -8.32
N GLY A 335 -25.80 19.02 -7.24
CA GLY A 335 -26.36 18.89 -5.89
C GLY A 335 -27.38 17.74 -5.75
N LYS A 336 -27.39 16.80 -6.71
CA LYS A 336 -28.33 15.68 -6.74
C LYS A 336 -27.81 14.50 -5.91
N ASN A 337 -28.73 13.67 -5.45
CA ASN A 337 -28.39 12.43 -4.77
C ASN A 337 -27.70 11.43 -5.74
N PRO A 338 -26.80 10.56 -5.24
CA PRO A 338 -26.23 9.47 -6.04
C PRO A 338 -27.30 8.51 -6.56
N ASP A 339 -27.06 7.88 -7.71
CA ASP A 339 -28.00 6.90 -8.30
C ASP A 339 -28.16 5.64 -7.42
N GLU A 340 -27.09 5.22 -6.74
CA GLU A 340 -27.11 4.12 -5.76
C GLU A 340 -26.75 4.67 -4.38
N ILE A 341 -27.72 4.62 -3.46
CA ILE A 341 -27.51 4.97 -2.05
C ILE A 341 -27.60 3.68 -1.25
N ARG A 342 -26.59 3.42 -0.41
CA ARG A 342 -26.57 2.25 0.45
C ARG A 342 -27.75 2.30 1.43
N GLU A 343 -28.60 1.29 1.37
CA GLU A 343 -29.70 1.13 2.31
C GLU A 343 -29.23 0.55 3.66
N ILE A 344 -29.74 1.11 4.75
CA ILE A 344 -29.36 0.76 6.12
C ILE A 344 -30.61 0.66 7.00
N ASP A 345 -30.53 -0.18 8.03
CA ASP A 345 -31.59 -0.33 9.01
C ASP A 345 -31.54 0.83 10.02
N ASN A 346 -32.71 1.25 10.54
CA ASN A 346 -32.82 2.30 11.55
C ASN A 346 -32.55 1.73 12.94
N GLU A 347 -31.53 2.23 13.63
CA GLU A 347 -31.15 1.81 15.00
C GLU A 347 -31.87 2.64 16.09
N GLY A 348 -32.89 3.41 15.70
CA GLY A 348 -33.75 4.21 16.57
C GLY A 348 -33.22 5.62 16.87
N ASP A 349 -31.91 5.85 16.80
CA ASP A 349 -31.31 7.18 16.87
C ASP A 349 -30.25 7.41 15.78
N ILE A 350 -30.12 8.65 15.32
CA ILE A 350 -29.22 9.01 14.21
C ILE A 350 -27.75 8.74 14.54
N VAL A 351 -27.32 8.88 15.79
CA VAL A 351 -25.92 8.67 16.20
C VAL A 351 -25.54 7.19 16.06
N LYS A 352 -26.36 6.29 16.62
CA LYS A 352 -26.17 4.85 16.53
C LYS A 352 -26.33 4.35 15.10
N THR A 353 -27.32 4.86 14.38
CA THR A 353 -27.55 4.50 12.97
C THR A 353 -26.32 4.84 12.12
N LEU A 354 -25.74 6.04 12.30
CA LEU A 354 -24.52 6.44 11.61
C LEU A 354 -23.30 5.59 11.98
N ALA A 355 -23.16 5.18 13.25
CA ALA A 355 -22.05 4.32 13.66
C ALA A 355 -22.21 2.88 13.16
N ALA A 356 -23.41 2.30 13.29
CA ALA A 356 -23.73 0.94 12.87
C ALA A 356 -23.63 0.76 11.35
N ALA A 357 -24.07 1.77 10.59
CA ALA A 357 -23.95 1.80 9.14
C ALA A 357 -22.49 1.85 8.63
N GLY A 358 -21.52 2.04 9.54
CA GLY A 358 -20.16 2.43 9.17
C GLY A 358 -20.12 3.82 8.53
N GLY A 359 -21.16 4.64 8.76
CA GLY A 359 -21.27 6.05 8.39
C GLY A 359 -20.17 6.90 9.02
N VAL A 360 -19.80 6.57 10.25
CA VAL A 360 -18.69 7.15 11.02
C VAL A 360 -17.89 6.07 11.73
N THR A 361 -16.71 6.42 12.26
CA THR A 361 -15.83 5.48 12.96
C THR A 361 -16.25 5.19 14.41
N SER A 362 -17.08 6.04 15.01
CA SER A 362 -17.59 5.88 16.37
C SER A 362 -18.80 6.78 16.65
N ASN A 363 -19.55 6.50 17.71
CA ASN A 363 -20.64 7.37 18.18
C ASN A 363 -20.15 8.80 18.49
N SER A 364 -18.93 8.96 19.02
CA SER A 364 -18.35 10.27 19.31
C SER A 364 -18.08 11.06 18.03
N GLU A 365 -17.64 10.38 16.97
CA GLU A 365 -17.46 11.01 15.65
C GLU A 365 -18.79 11.44 15.03
N ALA A 366 -19.86 10.63 15.16
CA ALA A 366 -21.20 11.04 14.71
C ALA A 366 -21.68 12.31 15.40
N ARG A 367 -21.55 12.40 16.74
CA ARG A 367 -21.93 13.61 17.48
C ARG A 367 -21.16 14.83 17.01
N ARG A 368 -19.84 14.70 16.87
CA ARG A 368 -18.96 15.76 16.37
C ARG A 368 -19.39 16.27 14.99
N LEU A 369 -19.74 15.37 14.07
CA LEU A 369 -20.19 15.76 12.73
C LEU A 369 -21.57 16.44 12.73
N ILE A 370 -22.48 16.02 13.61
CA ILE A 370 -23.79 16.68 13.79
C ILE A 370 -23.58 18.10 14.35
N GLU A 371 -22.77 18.25 15.40
CA GLU A 371 -22.42 19.55 15.98
C GLU A 371 -21.75 20.49 14.96
N GLN A 372 -20.92 19.93 14.07
CA GLN A 372 -20.28 20.65 12.96
C GLN A 372 -21.22 20.93 11.78
N LYS A 373 -22.53 20.65 11.91
CA LYS A 373 -23.54 20.81 10.85
C LYS A 373 -23.20 20.06 9.55
N ALA A 374 -22.42 18.98 9.68
CA ALA A 374 -21.96 18.16 8.56
C ALA A 374 -22.92 17.02 8.23
N VAL A 375 -23.99 16.82 9.01
CA VAL A 375 -25.02 15.79 8.76
C VAL A 375 -26.31 16.45 8.28
N ARG A 376 -26.88 15.93 7.19
CA ARG A 376 -28.19 16.34 6.66
C ARG A 376 -29.10 15.13 6.49
N VAL A 377 -30.40 15.31 6.66
CA VAL A 377 -31.44 14.34 6.34
C VAL A 377 -32.38 15.02 5.34
N ASN A 378 -32.56 14.44 4.16
CA ASN A 378 -33.35 15.00 3.06
C ASN A 378 -32.98 16.47 2.77
N ASP A 379 -31.68 16.74 2.69
CA ASP A 379 -31.06 18.07 2.51
C ASP A 379 -31.24 19.09 3.65
N VAL A 380 -31.91 18.72 4.74
CA VAL A 380 -32.05 19.53 5.95
C VAL A 380 -30.92 19.22 6.94
N VAL A 381 -30.21 20.24 7.43
CA VAL A 381 -29.15 20.07 8.44
C VAL A 381 -29.74 19.55 9.74
N VAL A 382 -29.15 18.49 10.28
CA VAL A 382 -29.51 17.95 11.58
C VAL A 382 -28.78 18.73 12.66
N GLU A 383 -29.52 19.35 13.58
CA GLU A 383 -28.94 20.15 14.66
C GLU A 383 -28.86 19.41 16.01
N ASN A 384 -29.70 18.39 16.22
CA ASN A 384 -29.81 17.68 17.49
C ASN A 384 -29.63 16.16 17.34
N TRP A 385 -29.13 15.52 18.39
CA TRP A 385 -28.81 14.09 18.40
C TRP A 385 -30.04 13.18 18.52
N ASP A 386 -31.20 13.74 18.84
CA ASP A 386 -32.49 13.07 19.02
C ASP A 386 -33.35 13.07 17.73
N HIS A 387 -32.81 13.53 16.62
CA HIS A 387 -33.49 13.51 15.33
C HIS A 387 -33.92 12.08 14.98
N LYS A 388 -35.24 11.91 14.79
CA LYS A 388 -35.83 10.62 14.43
C LYS A 388 -35.72 10.41 12.93
N LEU A 389 -35.34 9.20 12.55
CA LEU A 389 -35.23 8.78 11.17
C LEU A 389 -36.46 7.98 10.77
N GLU A 390 -36.95 8.21 9.56
CA GLU A 390 -38.07 7.50 8.94
C GLU A 390 -37.60 6.66 7.74
N SER A 391 -38.38 5.63 7.40
CA SER A 391 -38.12 4.79 6.21
C SER A 391 -38.13 5.67 4.95
N GLY A 392 -37.10 5.50 4.11
CA GLY A 392 -36.89 6.29 2.91
C GLY A 392 -36.00 7.53 3.10
N ASP A 393 -35.70 7.94 4.34
CA ASP A 393 -34.85 9.11 4.60
C ASP A 393 -33.45 8.96 3.98
N ILE A 394 -32.98 10.02 3.33
CA ILE A 394 -31.63 10.09 2.79
C ILE A 394 -30.76 10.92 3.72
N ILE A 395 -29.81 10.25 4.38
CA ILE A 395 -28.82 10.85 5.26
C ILE A 395 -27.56 11.16 4.46
N LYS A 396 -27.14 12.43 4.47
CA LYS A 396 -25.86 12.90 3.91
C LYS A 396 -24.90 13.25 5.05
N VAL A 397 -23.75 12.58 5.09
CA VAL A 397 -22.67 12.84 6.05
C VAL A 397 -21.46 13.44 5.33
N GLY A 398 -21.19 14.71 5.61
CA GLY A 398 -20.19 15.50 4.91
C GLY A 398 -20.50 15.64 3.41
N PRO A 399 -19.47 15.91 2.58
CA PRO A 399 -19.70 16.14 1.15
C PRO A 399 -19.95 14.87 0.35
N ARG A 400 -19.63 13.68 0.87
CA ARG A 400 -19.41 12.46 0.05
C ARG A 400 -20.23 11.24 0.42
N LYS A 401 -20.79 11.17 1.62
CA LYS A 401 -21.39 9.94 2.13
C LYS A 401 -22.90 10.06 2.18
N PHE A 402 -23.59 9.14 1.51
CA PHE A 402 -25.05 9.09 1.45
C PHE A 402 -25.51 7.71 1.95
N LEU A 403 -26.52 7.70 2.81
CA LEU A 403 -27.14 6.51 3.37
C LEU A 403 -28.66 6.67 3.23
N LYS A 404 -29.37 5.59 2.95
CA LYS A 404 -30.83 5.61 2.86
C LYS A 404 -31.42 4.68 3.92
N ILE A 405 -32.41 5.14 4.66
CA ILE A 405 -33.08 4.32 5.66
C ILE A 405 -34.06 3.39 4.95
N LYS A 406 -34.03 2.10 5.30
CA LYS A 406 -34.99 1.11 4.81
C LYS A 406 -36.39 1.35 5.33
#